data_AF-A0A2G8KHV0-F1
#
_entry.id   AF-A0A2G8KHV0-F1
#
_cell.length_a   1.000
_cell.length_b   1.000
_cell.length_c   1.000
_cell.angle_alpha   90.00
_cell.angle_beta   90.00
_cell.angle_gamma   90.00
#
_symmetry.space_group_name_H-M   'P 1'
#
loop_
_entity.id
_entity.type
_entity.pdbx_description
1 polymer ?
#
loop_
_entity_poly.entity_id
_entity_poly.type
_entity_poly.pdbx_seq_one_letter_code
_entity_poly.pdbx_strand_id
1 'polypeptide(L)'
;MAGCHFIPDWWKKVPCHFNWKLDQNIMLDLKGIANRLDSELETRNDIEWAETACDMLLFRGYLEVSNFEGMQSNSQKAEEFFAEAEREAMRVTDDDERQQAYIIIVSANRLWVLETIHEGKQNEDRRLRLLAELEQSWNRHRDKLSQDRLQAFIDATAAFAFTRLGPNKCKEAERRYQQALKTIKTKSSWYQALGSVIGRQARLCTNSHSEPYDGIYDEIQCYEKAIDLEPRNKSAQCDLATVLLRIPDRVDEAKDLMANLDANTCELILKKGLFIVFCVIMKAPLMSMVEEKSFSVPDRSCFYSYRLCTDIYQPMPETGMIRTNIKERK
;
A
#
# COMPACT_ATOMS: atom_id res chain seq x y z
N MET A 1 21.35 -41.77 -21.91
CA MET A 1 19.99 -41.56 -21.37
C MET A 1 20.04 -40.25 -20.59
N ALA A 2 19.40 -39.19 -21.09
CA ALA A 2 19.32 -37.93 -20.34
C ALA A 2 18.37 -38.14 -19.16
N GLY A 3 18.91 -38.20 -17.95
CA GLY A 3 18.11 -38.30 -16.72
C GLY A 3 17.23 -37.07 -16.60
N CYS A 4 15.92 -37.27 -16.54
CA CYS A 4 14.98 -36.20 -16.25
C CYS A 4 15.18 -35.81 -14.77
N HIS A 5 16.01 -34.80 -14.53
CA HIS A 5 16.19 -34.26 -13.18
C HIS A 5 14.88 -33.61 -12.74
N PHE A 6 14.19 -34.24 -11.80
CA PHE A 6 13.01 -33.69 -11.15
C PHE A 6 13.46 -32.48 -10.30
N ILE A 7 13.25 -31.27 -10.82
CA ILE A 7 13.49 -30.04 -10.07
C ILE A 7 12.30 -29.88 -9.12
N PRO A 8 12.51 -29.92 -7.79
CA PRO A 8 11.39 -29.84 -6.85
C PRO A 8 10.70 -28.48 -6.93
N ASP A 9 9.37 -28.47 -6.91
CA ASP A 9 8.50 -27.28 -6.92
C ASP A 9 8.50 -26.50 -5.58
N TRP A 10 9.60 -26.55 -4.82
CA TRP A 10 9.71 -25.88 -3.51
C TRP A 10 9.55 -24.37 -3.64
N TRP A 11 10.08 -23.77 -4.71
CA TRP A 11 10.05 -22.34 -4.97
C TRP A 11 8.63 -21.79 -5.11
N LYS A 12 7.67 -22.62 -5.54
CA LYS A 12 6.24 -22.23 -5.63
C LYS A 12 5.63 -21.93 -4.27
N LYS A 13 6.29 -22.27 -3.15
CA LYS A 13 5.85 -21.94 -1.79
C LYS A 13 6.51 -20.67 -1.22
N VAL A 14 7.50 -20.12 -1.92
CA VAL A 14 8.19 -18.91 -1.48
C VAL A 14 7.20 -17.73 -1.50
N PRO A 15 7.11 -16.93 -0.43
CA PRO A 15 6.16 -15.83 -0.34
C PRO A 15 6.44 -14.76 -1.40
N CYS A 16 5.43 -14.47 -2.23
CA CYS A 16 5.46 -13.44 -3.26
C CYS A 16 4.01 -13.10 -3.69
N HIS A 17 3.83 -12.16 -4.61
CA HIS A 17 2.51 -11.66 -5.01
C HIS A 17 1.58 -12.77 -5.54
N PHE A 18 2.13 -13.72 -6.29
CA PHE A 18 1.39 -14.87 -6.82
C PHE A 18 0.88 -15.83 -5.72
N ASN A 19 1.58 -15.88 -4.57
CA ASN A 19 1.23 -16.76 -3.46
C ASN A 19 0.37 -16.07 -2.38
N TRP A 20 0.18 -14.76 -2.46
CA TRP A 20 -0.63 -14.01 -1.51
C TRP A 20 -2.11 -13.98 -1.87
N LYS A 21 -2.54 -14.65 -2.95
CA LYS A 21 -3.96 -14.71 -3.38
C LYS A 21 -4.57 -13.32 -3.53
N LEU A 22 -3.78 -12.42 -4.12
CA LEU A 22 -4.16 -11.03 -4.26
C LEU A 22 -5.43 -10.93 -5.09
N ASP A 23 -5.53 -11.71 -6.17
CA ASP A 23 -6.60 -11.74 -7.17
C ASP A 23 -8.02 -12.11 -6.70
N GLN A 24 -8.17 -12.68 -5.50
CA GLN A 24 -9.47 -13.18 -5.05
C GLN A 24 -10.44 -12.06 -4.65
N ASN A 25 -11.67 -12.07 -5.20
CA ASN A 25 -12.78 -11.19 -4.81
C ASN A 25 -12.49 -9.68 -4.95
N ILE A 26 -11.87 -9.27 -6.07
CA ILE A 26 -11.58 -7.87 -6.35
C ILE A 26 -12.52 -7.34 -7.42
N MET A 27 -13.20 -6.24 -7.11
CA MET A 27 -13.89 -5.40 -8.09
C MET A 27 -13.33 -3.98 -7.99
N LEU A 28 -12.15 -3.76 -8.56
CA LEU A 28 -11.47 -2.46 -8.52
C LEU A 28 -10.99 -2.07 -9.91
N ASP A 29 -10.89 -0.75 -10.11
CA ASP A 29 -10.23 -0.18 -11.28
C ASP A 29 -8.70 -0.33 -11.15
N LEU A 30 -8.21 -1.45 -11.65
CA LEU A 30 -6.78 -1.78 -11.60
C LEU A 30 -5.95 -0.90 -12.51
N LYS A 31 -6.53 -0.37 -13.58
CA LYS A 31 -5.89 0.65 -14.41
C LYS A 31 -5.69 1.92 -13.60
N GLY A 32 -6.69 2.33 -12.82
CA GLY A 32 -6.57 3.42 -11.86
C GLY A 32 -5.48 3.19 -10.80
N ILE A 33 -5.37 1.98 -10.26
CA ILE A 33 -4.31 1.61 -9.32
C ILE A 33 -2.93 1.67 -9.99
N ALA A 34 -2.79 1.11 -11.19
CA ALA A 34 -1.54 1.11 -11.94
C ALA A 34 -1.09 2.54 -12.29
N ASN A 35 -2.00 3.39 -12.78
CA ASN A 35 -1.69 4.79 -13.08
C ASN A 35 -1.25 5.57 -11.84
N ARG A 36 -1.85 5.28 -10.68
CA ARG A 36 -1.46 5.90 -9.42
C ARG A 36 -0.04 5.50 -9.02
N LEU A 37 0.27 4.21 -9.09
CA LEU A 37 1.62 3.70 -8.82
C LEU A 37 2.65 4.30 -9.79
N ASP A 38 2.31 4.41 -11.08
CA ASP A 38 3.18 5.03 -12.08
C ASP A 38 3.48 6.49 -11.71
N SER A 39 2.47 7.26 -11.31
CA SER A 39 2.64 8.65 -10.85
C SER A 39 3.45 8.77 -9.54
N GLU A 40 3.24 7.88 -8.58
CA GLU A 40 4.02 7.84 -7.33
C GLU A 40 5.49 7.50 -7.62
N LEU A 41 5.75 6.55 -8.52
CA LEU A 41 7.10 6.17 -8.95
C LEU A 41 7.82 7.27 -9.72
N GLU A 42 7.11 8.04 -10.56
CA GLU A 42 7.68 9.18 -11.30
C GLU A 42 8.13 10.30 -10.36
N THR A 43 7.39 10.52 -9.27
CA THR A 43 7.63 11.62 -8.31
C THR A 43 8.45 11.19 -7.10
N ARG A 44 8.97 9.96 -7.08
CA ARG A 44 9.59 9.35 -5.88
C ARG A 44 10.88 10.01 -5.40
N ASN A 45 11.55 10.76 -6.27
CA ASN A 45 12.76 11.51 -5.90
C ASN A 45 12.43 12.92 -5.39
N ASP A 46 11.23 13.42 -5.69
CA ASP A 46 10.79 14.77 -5.34
C ASP A 46 9.95 14.77 -4.05
N ILE A 47 9.38 13.62 -3.70
CA ILE A 47 8.47 13.45 -2.57
C ILE A 47 9.01 12.34 -1.67
N GLU A 48 9.16 12.65 -0.38
CA GLU A 48 9.41 11.64 0.66
C GLU A 48 8.15 10.79 0.88
N TRP A 49 7.95 9.79 0.03
CA TRP A 49 6.88 8.82 0.23
C TRP A 49 7.19 7.94 1.44
N ALA A 50 6.15 7.65 2.25
CA ALA A 50 6.25 6.71 3.35
C ALA A 50 6.51 5.26 2.88
N GLU A 51 6.13 4.98 1.63
CA GLU A 51 6.21 3.67 0.98
C GLU A 51 7.49 3.57 0.16
N THR A 52 8.01 2.36 0.05
CA THR A 52 9.31 2.15 -0.57
C THR A 52 9.14 1.95 -2.08
N ALA A 53 10.08 2.46 -2.87
CA ALA A 53 10.10 2.23 -4.32
C ALA A 53 10.05 0.73 -4.66
N CYS A 54 10.70 -0.12 -3.86
CA CYS A 54 10.65 -1.57 -4.03
C CYS A 54 9.23 -2.12 -3.93
N ASP A 55 8.46 -1.75 -2.90
CA ASP A 55 7.10 -2.24 -2.70
C ASP A 55 6.19 -1.84 -3.87
N MET A 56 6.31 -0.59 -4.33
CA MET A 56 5.58 -0.07 -5.49
C MET A 56 5.93 -0.82 -6.78
N LEU A 57 7.22 -0.94 -7.11
CA LEU A 57 7.70 -1.62 -8.33
C LEU A 57 7.31 -3.10 -8.35
N LEU A 58 7.45 -3.78 -7.22
CA LEU A 58 7.07 -5.18 -7.06
C LEU A 58 5.57 -5.40 -7.32
N PHE A 59 4.72 -4.60 -6.69
CA PHE A 59 3.27 -4.72 -6.89
C PHE A 59 2.87 -4.31 -8.31
N ARG A 60 3.48 -3.25 -8.84
CA ARG A 60 3.25 -2.77 -10.21
C ARG A 60 3.62 -3.81 -11.27
N GLY A 61 4.74 -4.52 -11.08
CA GLY A 61 5.15 -5.63 -11.92
C GLY A 61 4.17 -6.79 -11.87
N TYR A 62 3.63 -7.13 -10.69
CA TYR A 62 2.57 -8.13 -10.56
C TYR A 62 1.29 -7.74 -11.31
N LEU A 63 0.87 -6.47 -11.26
CA LEU A 63 -0.33 -6.00 -11.97
C LEU A 63 -0.25 -6.22 -13.49
N GLU A 64 0.94 -6.10 -14.08
CA GLU A 64 1.14 -6.33 -15.53
C GLU A 64 0.88 -7.79 -15.95
N VAL A 65 0.92 -8.75 -15.03
CA VAL A 65 0.84 -10.20 -15.34
C VAL A 65 -0.27 -10.93 -14.58
N SER A 66 -0.98 -10.19 -13.74
CA SER A 66 -2.14 -10.68 -13.00
C SER A 66 -3.31 -11.03 -13.94
N ASN A 67 -4.12 -12.02 -13.53
CA ASN A 67 -5.28 -12.49 -14.28
C ASN A 67 -6.55 -11.65 -14.01
N PHE A 68 -6.38 -10.37 -13.71
CA PHE A 68 -7.52 -9.53 -13.43
C PHE A 68 -8.33 -9.20 -14.69
N GLU A 69 -9.65 -9.06 -14.51
CA GLU A 69 -10.54 -8.68 -15.60
C GLU A 69 -10.12 -7.32 -16.21
N GLY A 70 -9.99 -7.29 -17.54
CA GLY A 70 -9.62 -6.07 -18.28
C GLY A 70 -8.13 -5.77 -18.39
N MET A 71 -7.25 -6.53 -17.74
CA MET A 71 -5.80 -6.37 -17.86
C MET A 71 -5.25 -7.29 -18.95
N GLN A 72 -4.52 -6.72 -19.92
CA GLN A 72 -3.74 -7.52 -20.88
C GLN A 72 -2.40 -7.87 -20.25
N SER A 73 -2.10 -9.17 -20.17
CA SER A 73 -0.84 -9.64 -19.60
C SER A 73 0.36 -9.16 -20.43
N ASN A 74 1.32 -8.50 -19.78
CA ASN A 74 2.54 -7.98 -20.36
C ASN A 74 3.76 -8.41 -19.52
N SER A 75 4.23 -9.63 -19.77
CA SER A 75 5.37 -10.21 -19.06
C SER A 75 6.68 -9.45 -19.25
N GLN A 76 6.90 -8.82 -20.42
CA GLN A 76 8.10 -8.02 -20.64
C GLN A 76 8.12 -6.81 -19.70
N LYS A 77 7.01 -6.09 -19.61
CA LYS A 77 6.90 -4.92 -18.73
C LYS A 77 6.95 -5.30 -17.25
N ALA A 78 6.38 -6.44 -16.87
CA ALA A 78 6.55 -6.98 -15.51
C ALA A 78 8.03 -7.23 -15.18
N GLU A 79 8.80 -7.83 -16.09
CA GLU A 79 10.23 -8.04 -15.90
C GLU A 79 11.02 -6.74 -15.80
N GLU A 80 10.64 -5.69 -16.53
CA GLU A 80 11.25 -4.36 -16.42
C GLU A 80 11.06 -3.80 -15.00
N PHE A 81 9.83 -3.85 -14.46
CA PHE A 81 9.55 -3.44 -13.09
C PHE A 81 10.28 -4.29 -12.05
N PHE A 82 10.33 -5.62 -12.22
CA PHE A 82 11.05 -6.50 -11.29
C PHE A 82 12.56 -6.27 -11.32
N ALA A 83 13.14 -6.03 -12.50
CA ALA A 83 14.55 -5.69 -12.62
C ALA A 83 14.86 -4.33 -11.98
N GLU A 84 13.93 -3.36 -12.04
CA GLU A 84 14.07 -2.11 -11.32
C GLU A 84 13.94 -2.27 -9.81
N ALA A 85 12.98 -3.07 -9.34
CA ALA A 85 12.83 -3.40 -7.92
C ALA A 85 14.09 -4.06 -7.35
N GLU A 86 14.74 -4.93 -8.12
CA GLU A 86 16.02 -5.53 -7.77
C GLU A 86 17.11 -4.47 -7.59
N ARG A 87 17.22 -3.52 -8.53
CA ARG A 87 18.19 -2.41 -8.41
C ARG A 87 17.93 -1.54 -7.19
N GLU A 88 16.66 -1.24 -6.90
CA GLU A 88 16.30 -0.49 -5.68
C GLU A 88 16.61 -1.28 -4.41
N ALA A 89 16.37 -2.59 -4.40
CA ALA A 89 16.71 -3.46 -3.27
C ALA A 89 18.23 -3.46 -3.01
N MET A 90 19.05 -3.46 -4.07
CA MET A 90 20.52 -3.38 -3.94
C MET A 90 21.01 -2.05 -3.34
N ARG A 91 20.20 -0.98 -3.35
CA ARG A 91 20.52 0.31 -2.71
C ARG A 91 20.20 0.33 -1.22
N VAL A 92 19.42 -0.62 -0.71
CA VAL A 92 19.15 -0.76 0.72
C VAL A 92 20.42 -1.31 1.39
N THR A 93 21.14 -0.45 2.10
CA THR A 93 22.44 -0.79 2.73
C THR A 93 22.37 -0.83 4.27
N ASP A 94 21.28 -0.34 4.84
CA ASP A 94 21.08 -0.15 6.28
C ASP A 94 20.35 -1.33 6.96
N ASP A 95 19.80 -2.28 6.20
CA ASP A 95 18.97 -3.37 6.72
C ASP A 95 19.06 -4.62 5.80
N ASP A 96 19.99 -5.53 6.10
CA ASP A 96 20.29 -6.73 5.28
C ASP A 96 19.05 -7.63 5.13
N GLU A 97 18.25 -7.81 6.19
CA GLU A 97 17.02 -8.61 6.09
C GLU A 97 15.97 -7.95 5.19
N ARG A 98 15.89 -6.62 5.17
CA ARG A 98 14.99 -5.89 4.27
C ARG A 98 15.41 -6.07 2.81
N GLN A 99 16.69 -5.85 2.53
CA GLN A 99 17.25 -6.07 1.19
C GLN A 99 16.96 -7.51 0.75
N GLN A 100 17.26 -8.48 1.61
CA GLN A 100 17.09 -9.89 1.30
C GLN A 100 15.63 -10.29 1.07
N ALA A 101 14.67 -9.72 1.83
CA ALA A 101 13.25 -9.90 1.60
C ALA A 101 12.84 -9.46 0.19
N TYR A 102 13.29 -8.28 -0.25
CA TYR A 102 13.00 -7.80 -1.60
C TYR A 102 13.58 -8.71 -2.68
N ILE A 103 14.84 -9.13 -2.54
CA ILE A 103 15.47 -10.05 -3.51
C ILE A 103 14.69 -11.37 -3.60
N ILE A 104 14.29 -11.95 -2.47
CA ILE A 104 13.47 -13.17 -2.45
C ILE A 104 12.14 -12.96 -3.19
N ILE A 105 11.43 -11.87 -2.90
CA ILE A 105 10.13 -11.58 -3.53
C ILE A 105 10.30 -11.32 -5.03
N VAL A 106 11.32 -10.56 -5.44
CA VAL A 106 11.64 -10.29 -6.86
C VAL A 106 11.92 -11.59 -7.60
N SER A 107 12.88 -12.40 -7.12
CA SER A 107 13.29 -13.65 -7.79
C SER A 107 12.11 -14.63 -7.89
N ALA A 108 11.28 -14.73 -6.84
CA ALA A 108 10.07 -15.55 -6.88
C ALA A 108 9.05 -15.04 -7.91
N ASN A 109 8.78 -13.73 -8.00
CA ASN A 109 7.87 -13.19 -9.00
C ASN A 109 8.36 -13.42 -10.44
N ARG A 110 9.67 -13.24 -10.68
CA ARG A 110 10.29 -13.48 -12.00
C ARG A 110 10.20 -14.95 -12.41
N LEU A 111 10.40 -15.88 -11.46
CA LEU A 111 10.16 -17.31 -11.70
C LEU A 111 8.70 -17.60 -12.07
N TRP A 112 7.75 -17.00 -11.38
CA TRP A 112 6.32 -17.13 -11.73
C TRP A 112 6.00 -16.59 -13.12
N VAL A 113 6.53 -15.42 -13.50
CA VAL A 113 6.34 -14.87 -14.85
C VAL A 113 6.95 -15.79 -15.91
N LEU A 114 8.15 -16.30 -15.66
CA LEU A 114 8.84 -17.21 -16.56
C LEU A 114 8.07 -18.53 -16.76
N GLU A 115 7.50 -19.09 -15.71
CA GLU A 115 6.80 -20.38 -15.75
C GLU A 115 5.35 -20.28 -16.26
N THR A 116 4.69 -19.15 -16.01
CA THR A 116 3.27 -18.99 -16.30
C THR A 116 3.02 -18.39 -17.69
N ILE A 117 3.92 -17.52 -18.16
CA ILE A 117 3.65 -16.68 -19.36
C ILE A 117 4.58 -16.99 -20.51
N HIS A 118 5.83 -17.40 -20.27
CA HIS A 118 6.72 -17.78 -21.35
C HIS A 118 6.46 -19.25 -21.70
N GLU A 119 5.77 -19.48 -22.81
CA GLU A 119 5.49 -20.81 -23.35
C GLU A 119 6.81 -21.57 -23.63
N GLY A 120 7.25 -22.36 -22.65
CA GLY A 120 8.16 -23.49 -22.87
C GLY A 120 9.65 -23.24 -22.69
N LYS A 121 10.37 -24.37 -22.77
CA LYS A 121 11.76 -24.70 -22.40
C LYS A 121 12.88 -23.77 -22.91
N GLN A 122 12.57 -22.68 -23.61
CA GLN A 122 13.55 -21.81 -24.28
C GLN A 122 14.41 -20.97 -23.32
N ASN A 123 14.16 -21.03 -22.01
CA ASN A 123 14.93 -20.27 -21.02
C ASN A 123 15.31 -21.09 -19.78
N GLU A 124 15.61 -22.38 -19.95
CA GLU A 124 16.03 -23.24 -18.82
C GLU A 124 17.25 -22.67 -18.09
N ASP A 125 18.22 -22.09 -18.80
CA ASP A 125 19.38 -21.46 -18.18
C ASP A 125 19.00 -20.27 -17.28
N ARG A 126 18.05 -19.43 -17.75
CA ARG A 126 17.55 -18.31 -16.94
C ARG A 126 16.78 -18.81 -15.72
N ARG A 127 15.97 -19.85 -15.91
CA ARG A 127 15.21 -20.50 -14.83
C ARG A 127 16.15 -21.06 -13.76
N LEU A 128 17.17 -21.81 -14.16
CA LEU A 128 18.17 -22.38 -13.25
C LEU A 128 18.95 -21.29 -12.50
N ARG A 129 19.31 -20.18 -13.17
CA ARG A 129 19.93 -19.03 -12.50
C ARG A 129 19.02 -18.43 -11.43
N LEU A 130 17.76 -18.13 -11.76
CA LEU A 130 16.81 -17.57 -10.80
C LEU A 130 16.53 -18.52 -9.62
N LEU A 131 16.47 -19.84 -9.87
CA LEU A 131 16.34 -20.84 -8.81
C LEU A 131 17.57 -20.85 -7.88
N ALA A 132 18.78 -20.80 -8.44
CA ALA A 132 20.00 -20.75 -7.66
C ALA A 132 20.11 -19.45 -6.82
N GLU A 133 19.78 -18.30 -7.43
CA GLU A 133 19.73 -17.01 -6.73
C GLU A 133 18.70 -17.02 -5.60
N LEU A 134 17.51 -17.57 -5.85
CA LEU A 134 16.46 -17.67 -4.85
C LEU A 134 16.84 -18.62 -3.72
N GLU A 135 17.43 -19.78 -4.04
CA GLU A 135 17.90 -20.74 -3.04
C GLU A 135 19.02 -20.16 -2.16
N GLN A 136 19.99 -19.48 -2.78
CA GLN A 136 21.06 -18.80 -2.06
C GLN A 136 20.50 -17.73 -1.12
N SER A 137 19.60 -16.89 -1.64
CA SER A 137 18.91 -15.83 -0.92
C SER A 137 18.09 -16.35 0.27
N TRP A 138 17.30 -17.40 0.04
CA TRP A 138 16.45 -18.02 1.05
C TRP A 138 17.26 -18.67 2.17
N ASN A 139 18.40 -19.28 1.84
CA ASN A 139 19.24 -20.01 2.80
C ASN A 139 20.29 -19.15 3.51
N ARG A 140 20.38 -17.85 3.19
CA ARG A 140 21.38 -16.92 3.75
C ARG A 140 21.17 -16.69 5.26
N HIS A 141 19.92 -16.57 5.70
CA HIS A 141 19.58 -16.36 7.10
C HIS A 141 19.17 -17.67 7.77
N ARG A 142 20.08 -18.23 8.57
CA ARG A 142 19.88 -19.54 9.24
C ARG A 142 19.51 -19.41 10.71
N ASP A 143 19.87 -18.30 11.35
CA ASP A 143 19.45 -18.06 12.73
C ASP A 143 17.99 -17.60 12.76
N LYS A 144 17.32 -17.92 13.87
CA LYS A 144 15.90 -17.68 14.03
C LYS A 144 15.56 -16.18 14.02
N LEU A 145 16.42 -15.33 14.58
CA LEU A 145 16.12 -13.90 14.71
C LEU A 145 16.12 -13.22 13.33
N SER A 146 17.13 -13.48 12.50
CA SER A 146 17.15 -12.96 11.13
C SER A 146 16.02 -13.55 10.29
N GLN A 147 15.62 -14.81 10.50
CA GLN A 147 14.43 -15.38 9.84
C GLN A 147 13.13 -14.66 10.23
N ASP A 148 12.92 -14.41 11.53
CA ASP A 148 11.75 -13.69 12.01
C ASP A 148 11.70 -12.25 11.46
N ARG A 149 12.85 -11.57 11.39
CA ARG A 149 12.99 -10.22 10.81
C ARG A 149 12.73 -10.22 9.31
N LEU A 150 13.32 -11.16 8.58
CA LEU A 150 13.09 -11.37 7.15
C LEU A 150 11.59 -11.56 6.86
N GLN A 151 10.94 -12.42 7.65
CA GLN A 151 9.51 -12.68 7.52
C GLN A 151 8.67 -11.43 7.82
N ALA A 152 9.09 -10.58 8.77
CA ALA A 152 8.41 -9.32 9.05
C ALA A 152 8.44 -8.36 7.85
N PHE A 153 9.57 -8.25 7.13
CA PHE A 153 9.64 -7.46 5.89
C PHE A 153 8.74 -8.04 4.80
N ILE A 154 8.74 -9.36 4.62
CA ILE A 154 7.86 -10.05 3.67
C ILE A 154 6.39 -9.78 3.99
N ASP A 155 6.00 -9.83 5.28
CA ASP A 155 4.64 -9.52 5.72
C ASP A 155 4.27 -8.06 5.46
N ALA A 156 5.20 -7.11 5.71
CA ALA A 156 4.96 -5.69 5.44
C ALA A 156 4.78 -5.41 3.94
N THR A 157 5.60 -6.00 3.06
CA THR A 157 5.42 -5.88 1.60
C THR A 157 4.09 -6.50 1.13
N ALA A 158 3.71 -7.65 1.69
CA ALA A 158 2.40 -8.24 1.41
C ALA A 158 1.25 -7.32 1.87
N ALA A 159 1.38 -6.74 3.08
CA ALA A 159 0.40 -5.81 3.62
C ALA A 159 0.22 -4.60 2.70
N PHE A 160 1.32 -4.01 2.22
CA PHE A 160 1.31 -2.93 1.25
C PHE A 160 0.46 -3.28 0.01
N ALA A 161 0.72 -4.43 -0.62
CA ALA A 161 -0.05 -4.87 -1.79
C ALA A 161 -1.55 -5.01 -1.46
N PHE A 162 -1.90 -5.61 -0.32
CA PHE A 162 -3.29 -5.72 0.10
C PHE A 162 -3.97 -4.36 0.32
N THR A 163 -3.25 -3.34 0.83
CA THR A 163 -3.85 -2.01 1.04
C THR A 163 -4.31 -1.32 -0.25
N ARG A 164 -3.71 -1.68 -1.39
CA ARG A 164 -4.06 -1.13 -2.72
C ARG A 164 -5.22 -1.86 -3.36
N LEU A 165 -5.59 -3.03 -2.83
CA LEU A 165 -6.69 -3.88 -3.32
C LEU A 165 -8.00 -3.63 -2.56
N GLY A 166 -8.09 -2.46 -1.93
CA GLY A 166 -9.33 -1.89 -1.42
C GLY A 166 -9.84 -2.49 -0.10
N PRO A 167 -11.02 -2.01 0.34
CA PRO A 167 -11.70 -2.37 1.59
C PRO A 167 -11.65 -3.84 2.01
N ASN A 168 -12.01 -4.74 1.09
CA ASN A 168 -12.15 -6.17 1.38
C ASN A 168 -10.82 -6.85 1.74
N LYS A 169 -9.70 -6.17 1.46
CA LYS A 169 -8.35 -6.65 1.73
C LYS A 169 -7.70 -5.97 2.94
N CYS A 170 -8.30 -4.91 3.49
CA CYS A 170 -7.78 -4.18 4.65
C CYS A 170 -7.55 -5.10 5.86
N LYS A 171 -8.46 -6.04 6.15
CA LYS A 171 -8.31 -6.96 7.28
C LYS A 171 -7.06 -7.83 7.20
N GLU A 172 -6.73 -8.32 6.01
CA GLU A 172 -5.50 -9.11 5.82
C GLU A 172 -4.26 -8.21 5.86
N ALA A 173 -4.33 -6.99 5.31
CA ALA A 173 -3.25 -6.01 5.42
C ALA A 173 -2.95 -5.64 6.89
N GLU A 174 -4.00 -5.40 7.69
CA GLU A 174 -3.91 -5.10 9.11
C GLU A 174 -3.20 -6.23 9.86
N ARG A 175 -3.67 -7.47 9.65
CA ARG A 175 -3.08 -8.67 10.27
C ARG A 175 -1.58 -8.81 9.95
N ARG A 176 -1.20 -8.52 8.70
CA ARG A 176 0.19 -8.61 8.23
C ARG A 176 1.07 -7.52 8.85
N TYR A 177 0.63 -6.27 8.87
CA TYR A 177 1.35 -5.19 9.55
C TYR A 177 1.51 -5.47 11.05
N GLN A 178 0.45 -5.91 11.74
CA GLN A 178 0.52 -6.31 13.13
C GLN A 178 1.54 -7.43 13.35
N GLN A 179 1.57 -8.44 12.47
CA GLN A 179 2.54 -9.54 12.55
C GLN A 179 3.98 -9.04 12.37
N ALA A 180 4.22 -8.15 11.39
CA ALA A 180 5.53 -7.55 11.16
C ALA A 180 6.00 -6.71 12.36
N LEU A 181 5.08 -5.92 12.95
CA LEU A 181 5.34 -5.05 14.10
C LEU A 181 5.58 -5.82 15.41
N LYS A 182 5.13 -7.08 15.54
CA LYS A 182 5.53 -7.93 16.68
C LYS A 182 7.03 -8.15 16.73
N THR A 183 7.66 -8.27 15.57
CA THR A 183 9.11 -8.50 15.42
C THR A 183 9.89 -7.19 15.36
N ILE A 184 9.47 -6.24 14.50
CA ILE A 184 10.20 -4.99 14.29
C ILE A 184 9.36 -3.79 14.75
N LYS A 185 9.50 -3.45 16.03
CA LYS A 185 8.70 -2.40 16.70
C LYS A 185 9.15 -0.97 16.40
N THR A 186 10.22 -0.78 15.65
CA THR A 186 10.86 0.52 15.41
C THR A 186 10.55 1.11 14.02
N LYS A 187 9.79 0.41 13.17
CA LYS A 187 9.46 0.91 11.83
C LYS A 187 8.27 1.87 11.89
N SER A 188 8.56 3.17 11.98
CA SER A 188 7.55 4.24 12.01
C SER A 188 6.56 4.15 10.84
N SER A 189 7.04 3.94 9.61
CA SER A 189 6.18 3.83 8.42
C SER A 189 5.17 2.69 8.50
N TRP A 190 5.48 1.59 9.20
CA TRP A 190 4.55 0.47 9.36
C TRP A 190 3.41 0.80 10.32
N TYR A 191 3.67 1.59 11.37
CA TYR A 191 2.60 2.10 12.23
C TYR A 191 1.71 3.09 11.46
N GLN A 192 2.29 4.00 10.67
CA GLN A 192 1.51 4.91 9.84
C GLN A 192 0.63 4.14 8.84
N ALA A 193 1.18 3.14 8.15
CA ALA A 193 0.42 2.30 7.23
C ALA A 193 -0.67 1.47 7.95
N LEU A 194 -0.39 0.94 9.13
CA LEU A 194 -1.37 0.23 9.96
C LEU A 194 -2.53 1.14 10.37
N GLY A 195 -2.25 2.36 10.85
CA GLY A 195 -3.27 3.36 11.18
C GLY A 195 -4.17 3.66 9.97
N SER A 196 -3.57 3.85 8.80
CA SER A 196 -4.30 4.06 7.54
C SER A 196 -5.23 2.90 7.18
N VAL A 197 -4.81 1.66 7.44
CA VAL A 197 -5.62 0.47 7.21
C VAL A 197 -6.78 0.37 8.21
N ILE A 198 -6.51 0.54 9.51
CA ILE A 198 -7.52 0.51 10.57
C ILE A 198 -8.60 1.56 10.29
N GLY A 199 -8.19 2.79 10.01
CA GLY A 199 -9.11 3.87 9.68
C GLY A 199 -9.95 3.61 8.45
N ARG A 200 -9.33 3.10 7.37
CA ARG A 200 -10.08 2.74 6.16
C ARG A 200 -11.14 1.69 6.45
N GLN A 201 -10.80 0.67 7.24
CA GLN A 201 -11.73 -0.39 7.62
C GLN A 201 -12.89 0.15 8.45
N ALA A 202 -12.59 0.93 9.49
CA ALA A 202 -13.60 1.50 10.37
C ALA A 202 -14.58 2.42 9.64
N ARG A 203 -14.08 3.30 8.76
CA ARG A 203 -14.89 4.26 8.00
C ARG A 203 -15.89 3.61 7.05
N LEU A 204 -15.62 2.39 6.57
CA LEU A 204 -16.57 1.64 5.71
C LEU A 204 -17.79 1.15 6.49
N CYS A 205 -17.67 0.97 7.80
CA CYS A 205 -18.77 0.56 8.65
C CYS A 205 -19.62 1.73 9.13
N THR A 206 -19.24 2.98 8.81
CA THR A 206 -19.93 4.19 9.26
C THR A 206 -20.52 4.97 8.10
N ASN A 207 -21.82 5.27 8.19
CA ASN A 207 -22.52 6.08 7.19
C ASN A 207 -22.27 7.59 7.35
N SER A 208 -21.60 8.01 8.43
CA SER A 208 -21.36 9.42 8.76
C SER A 208 -19.89 9.78 8.61
N HIS A 209 -19.61 10.79 7.79
CA HIS A 209 -18.26 11.34 7.65
C HIS A 209 -17.86 12.27 8.79
N SER A 210 -18.80 12.69 9.64
CA SER A 210 -18.60 13.72 10.65
C SER A 210 -18.52 13.20 12.07
N GLU A 211 -18.94 11.96 12.31
CA GLU A 211 -18.94 11.35 13.63
C GLU A 211 -17.67 10.52 13.86
N PRO A 212 -17.19 10.43 15.10
CA PRO A 212 -16.21 9.43 15.49
C PRO A 212 -16.71 8.02 15.10
N TYR A 213 -15.81 7.19 14.59
CA TYR A 213 -16.09 5.79 14.27
C TYR A 213 -15.41 4.86 15.26
N ASP A 214 -15.95 3.65 15.40
CA ASP A 214 -15.33 2.58 16.18
C ASP A 214 -13.94 2.26 15.62
N GLY A 215 -12.91 2.36 16.46
CA GLY A 215 -11.50 2.17 16.05
C GLY A 215 -10.73 3.46 15.74
N ILE A 216 -11.35 4.65 15.85
CA ILE A 216 -10.65 5.93 15.65
C ILE A 216 -9.45 6.11 16.60
N TYR A 217 -9.57 5.65 17.86
CA TYR A 217 -8.50 5.74 18.83
C TYR A 217 -7.34 4.77 18.52
N ASP A 218 -7.62 3.59 17.97
CA ASP A 218 -6.58 2.64 17.55
C ASP A 218 -5.79 3.20 16.35
N GLU A 219 -6.47 3.86 15.42
CA GLU A 219 -5.83 4.59 14.31
C GLU A 219 -4.95 5.74 14.81
N ILE A 220 -5.46 6.56 15.75
CA ILE A 220 -4.69 7.65 16.37
C ILE A 220 -3.45 7.10 17.06
N GLN A 221 -3.58 6.04 17.87
CA GLN A 221 -2.46 5.42 18.58
C GLN A 221 -1.37 4.96 17.60
N CYS A 222 -1.75 4.44 16.44
CA CYS A 222 -0.79 4.07 15.40
C CYS A 222 -0.02 5.29 14.88
N TYR A 223 -0.69 6.40 14.56
CA TYR A 223 0.01 7.59 14.08
C TYR A 223 0.86 8.26 15.17
N GLU A 224 0.36 8.38 16.39
CA GLU A 224 1.13 8.87 17.53
C GLU A 224 2.39 8.00 17.72
N LYS A 225 2.27 6.68 17.65
CA LYS A 225 3.43 5.78 17.72
C LYS A 225 4.40 5.95 16.57
N ALA A 226 3.91 6.21 15.36
CA ALA A 226 4.75 6.51 14.20
C ALA A 226 5.55 7.81 14.41
N ILE A 227 4.90 8.85 14.94
CA ILE A 227 5.51 10.16 15.22
C ILE A 227 6.51 10.06 16.37
N ASP A 228 6.21 9.28 17.41
CA ASP A 228 7.14 9.03 18.52
C ASP A 228 8.44 8.37 18.04
N LEU A 229 8.34 7.43 17.10
CA LEU A 229 9.48 6.73 16.53
C LEU A 229 10.28 7.58 15.54
N GLU A 230 9.58 8.41 14.75
CA GLU A 230 10.17 9.30 13.77
C GLU A 230 9.42 10.64 13.76
N PRO A 231 9.87 11.63 14.55
CA PRO A 231 9.20 12.93 14.66
C PRO A 231 9.14 13.72 13.35
N ARG A 232 9.94 13.36 12.34
CA ARG A 232 9.89 13.97 11.00
C ARG A 232 8.97 13.24 10.03
N ASN A 233 8.22 12.23 10.48
CA ASN A 233 7.25 11.53 9.64
C ASN A 233 6.04 12.43 9.34
N LYS A 234 6.19 13.30 8.34
CA LYS A 234 5.19 14.27 7.92
C LYS A 234 3.89 13.60 7.47
N SER A 235 3.97 12.43 6.84
CA SER A 235 2.78 11.67 6.43
C SER A 235 1.96 11.22 7.64
N ALA A 236 2.59 10.70 8.69
CA ALA A 236 1.90 10.34 9.93
C ALA A 236 1.29 11.57 10.64
N GLN A 237 1.99 12.72 10.65
CA GLN A 237 1.47 13.96 11.21
C GLN A 237 0.23 14.47 10.45
N CYS A 238 0.25 14.45 9.11
CA CYS A 238 -0.92 14.80 8.30
C CYS A 238 -2.09 13.86 8.52
N ASP A 239 -1.83 12.56 8.56
CA ASP A 239 -2.88 11.55 8.73
C ASP A 239 -3.49 11.66 10.13
N LEU A 240 -2.67 11.87 11.17
CA LEU A 240 -3.13 12.16 12.53
C LEU A 240 -4.02 13.41 12.55
N ALA A 241 -3.54 14.54 12.01
CA ALA A 241 -4.31 15.79 11.98
C ALA A 241 -5.68 15.59 11.29
N THR A 242 -5.71 14.84 10.19
CA THR A 242 -6.95 14.52 9.46
C THR A 242 -7.94 13.73 10.32
N VAL A 243 -7.44 12.78 11.12
CA VAL A 243 -8.29 11.98 12.02
C VAL A 243 -8.75 12.79 13.23
N LEU A 244 -7.89 13.63 13.80
CA LEU A 244 -8.23 14.49 14.95
C LEU A 244 -9.35 15.48 14.64
N LEU A 245 -9.50 15.93 13.38
CA LEU A 245 -10.65 16.76 12.97
C LEU A 245 -12.01 16.12 13.21
N ARG A 246 -12.07 14.80 13.35
CA ARG A 246 -13.30 14.04 13.60
C ARG A 246 -13.64 13.96 15.09
N ILE A 247 -12.76 14.43 15.96
CA ILE A 247 -12.95 14.46 17.42
C ILE A 247 -13.15 15.93 17.81
N PRO A 248 -14.37 16.36 18.18
CA PRO A 248 -14.67 17.77 18.45
C PRO A 248 -13.68 18.45 19.40
N ASP A 249 -13.27 17.75 20.45
CA ASP A 249 -12.37 18.29 21.49
C ASP A 249 -10.88 18.29 21.10
N ARG A 250 -10.51 17.73 19.94
CA ARG A 250 -9.11 17.69 19.42
C ARG A 250 -8.92 18.47 18.12
N VAL A 251 -9.89 19.30 17.72
CA VAL A 251 -9.80 20.10 16.48
C VAL A 251 -8.66 21.11 16.51
N ASP A 252 -8.39 21.74 17.66
CA ASP A 252 -7.31 22.73 17.76
C ASP A 252 -5.93 22.07 17.68
N GLU A 253 -5.76 20.91 18.31
CA GLU A 253 -4.56 20.08 18.14
C GLU A 253 -4.32 19.71 16.67
N ALA A 254 -5.38 19.34 15.94
CA ALA A 254 -5.30 19.04 14.51
C ALA A 254 -4.77 20.23 13.69
N LYS A 255 -5.24 21.45 14.00
CA LYS A 255 -4.78 22.68 13.32
C LYS A 255 -3.34 22.99 13.66
N ASP A 256 -2.94 22.83 14.92
CA ASP A 256 -1.57 23.09 15.36
C ASP A 256 -0.58 22.15 14.67
N LEU A 257 -0.91 20.85 14.59
CA LEU A 257 -0.14 19.89 13.80
C LEU A 257 0.00 20.35 12.34
N MET A 258 -1.10 20.76 11.71
CA MET A 258 -1.09 21.14 10.30
C MET A 258 -0.38 22.48 10.02
N ALA A 259 -0.42 23.41 10.97
CA ALA A 259 0.28 24.70 10.90
C ALA A 259 1.80 24.52 10.97
N ASN A 260 2.27 23.54 11.76
CA ASN A 260 3.69 23.26 11.96
C ASN A 260 4.33 22.43 10.85
N LEU A 261 3.53 21.83 9.96
CA LEU A 261 4.04 21.07 8.82
C LEU A 261 4.60 22.02 7.75
N ASP A 262 5.88 21.89 7.40
CA ASP A 262 6.43 22.57 6.22
C ASP A 262 5.94 21.87 4.94
N ALA A 263 5.22 22.61 4.10
CA ALA A 263 4.56 22.11 2.89
C ALA A 263 5.49 22.25 1.68
N ASN A 264 6.52 21.40 1.64
CA ASN A 264 7.52 21.41 0.58
C ASN A 264 7.34 20.28 -0.46
N THR A 265 6.33 19.40 -0.29
CA THR A 265 6.02 18.32 -1.25
C THR A 265 4.58 18.43 -1.75
N CYS A 266 4.34 17.96 -2.98
CA CYS A 266 2.99 17.94 -3.56
C CYS A 266 2.00 17.11 -2.72
N GLU A 267 2.43 15.99 -2.14
CA GLU A 267 1.59 15.17 -1.25
C GLU A 267 1.10 15.99 -0.04
N LEU A 268 2.01 16.71 0.62
CA LEU A 268 1.66 17.51 1.80
C LEU A 268 0.77 18.70 1.44
N ILE A 269 1.00 19.33 0.28
CA ILE A 269 0.12 20.38 -0.24
C ILE A 269 -1.30 19.85 -0.44
N LEU A 270 -1.44 18.65 -1.02
CA LEU A 270 -2.74 18.01 -1.23
C LEU A 270 -3.41 17.65 0.09
N LYS A 271 -2.68 17.06 1.04
CA LYS A 271 -3.20 16.72 2.38
C LYS A 271 -3.62 17.97 3.15
N LYS A 272 -2.85 19.06 3.08
CA LYS A 272 -3.23 20.37 3.64
C LYS A 272 -4.48 20.94 2.99
N GLY A 273 -4.57 20.88 1.66
CA GLY A 273 -5.75 21.31 0.93
C GLY A 273 -7.01 20.54 1.36
N LEU A 274 -6.91 19.21 1.44
CA LEU A 274 -7.99 18.35 1.93
C LEU A 274 -8.37 18.71 3.37
N PHE A 275 -7.38 18.89 4.26
CA PHE A 275 -7.60 19.29 5.64
C PHE A 275 -8.37 20.63 5.75
N ILE A 276 -8.00 21.63 4.94
CA ILE A 276 -8.71 22.93 4.89
C ILE A 276 -10.15 22.73 4.42
N VAL A 277 -10.35 21.96 3.35
CA VAL A 277 -11.70 21.64 2.83
C VAL A 277 -12.55 20.94 3.89
N PHE A 278 -11.99 19.97 4.62
CA PHE A 278 -12.67 19.32 5.74
C PHE A 278 -13.02 20.32 6.84
N CYS A 279 -12.10 21.21 7.24
CA CYS A 279 -12.38 22.24 8.23
C CYS A 279 -13.55 23.16 7.81
N VAL A 280 -13.63 23.50 6.53
CA VAL A 280 -14.70 24.36 5.98
C VAL A 280 -16.04 23.63 5.94
N ILE A 281 -16.06 22.41 5.42
CA ILE A 281 -17.29 21.61 5.27
C ILE A 281 -17.87 21.22 6.64
N MET A 282 -17.01 20.79 7.57
CA MET A 282 -17.41 20.36 8.91
C MET A 282 -17.91 21.50 9.80
N LYS A 283 -17.64 22.76 9.44
CA LYS A 283 -18.04 23.96 10.20
C LYS A 283 -19.20 24.76 9.58
N ALA A 284 -20.06 24.14 8.77
CA ALA A 284 -21.23 24.83 8.23
C ALA A 284 -22.41 24.94 9.25
N PRO A 285 -22.15 25.32 10.53
CA PRO A 285 -22.64 26.62 10.98
C PRO A 285 -21.76 27.33 12.05
N LEU A 286 -20.47 27.52 11.79
CA LEU A 286 -19.52 28.23 12.68
C LEU A 286 -18.52 29.07 11.87
N MET A 287 -19.01 29.72 10.81
CA MET A 287 -18.27 30.70 10.01
C MET A 287 -18.29 32.07 10.69
N SER A 288 -17.42 32.27 11.68
CA SER A 288 -17.06 33.63 12.13
C SER A 288 -15.56 33.87 12.30
N MET A 289 -14.68 32.90 12.05
CA MET A 289 -13.23 33.09 12.23
C MET A 289 -12.39 32.28 11.23
N VAL A 290 -12.20 32.83 10.03
CA VAL A 290 -10.97 32.60 9.26
C VAL A 290 -10.54 33.97 8.74
N GLU A 291 -9.67 34.65 9.49
CA GLU A 291 -8.89 35.76 8.94
C GLU A 291 -7.93 35.20 7.89
N GLU A 292 -8.01 35.74 6.68
CA GLU A 292 -7.21 35.36 5.52
C GLU A 292 -5.70 35.49 5.82
N LYS A 293 -5.03 34.37 6.09
CA LYS A 293 -3.64 34.20 5.69
C LYS A 293 -3.64 33.45 4.37
N SER A 294 -3.11 34.12 3.34
CA SER A 294 -3.04 33.68 1.96
C SER A 294 -2.34 32.32 1.83
N PHE A 295 -3.11 31.24 1.67
CA PHE A 295 -2.60 30.00 1.11
C PHE A 295 -2.54 30.17 -0.41
N SER A 296 -1.35 30.04 -1.00
CA SER A 296 -1.21 30.02 -2.46
C SER A 296 -1.95 28.80 -3.02
N VAL A 297 -2.88 29.04 -3.95
CA VAL A 297 -3.62 27.97 -4.64
C VAL A 297 -2.61 27.06 -5.36
N PRO A 298 -2.67 25.72 -5.16
CA PRO A 298 -1.77 24.79 -5.85
C PRO A 298 -1.92 24.87 -7.37
N ASP A 299 -0.84 24.62 -8.10
CA ASP A 299 -0.84 24.52 -9.56
C ASP A 299 -1.83 23.45 -10.06
N ARG A 300 -2.40 23.63 -11.27
CA ARG A 300 -3.42 22.74 -11.88
C ARG A 300 -2.96 21.27 -11.98
N SER A 301 -1.66 21.02 -12.02
CA SER A 301 -1.07 19.68 -11.95
C SER A 301 -1.42 18.92 -10.66
N CYS A 302 -1.56 19.62 -9.53
CA CYS A 302 -1.98 19.02 -8.24
C CYS A 302 -3.46 18.57 -8.24
N PHE A 303 -4.32 19.19 -9.05
CA PHE A 303 -5.76 18.88 -9.05
C PHE A 303 -6.10 17.50 -9.65
N TYR A 304 -5.23 16.91 -10.47
CA TYR A 304 -5.43 15.55 -10.97
C TYR A 304 -5.29 14.51 -9.85
N SER A 305 -4.33 14.70 -8.94
CA SER A 305 -4.16 13.88 -7.73
C SER A 305 -5.30 14.07 -6.72
N TYR A 306 -5.91 15.27 -6.68
CA TYR A 306 -7.08 15.58 -5.83
C TYR A 306 -8.30 14.74 -6.21
N ARG A 307 -8.61 14.62 -7.52
CA ARG A 307 -9.75 13.83 -8.01
C ARG A 307 -9.61 12.33 -7.70
N LEU A 308 -8.37 11.82 -7.77
CA LEU A 308 -8.02 10.42 -7.50
C LEU A 308 -8.03 10.06 -6.00
N CYS A 309 -7.80 11.01 -5.09
CA CYS A 309 -8.00 10.80 -3.65
C CYS A 309 -9.48 10.77 -3.26
N THR A 310 -10.34 11.50 -3.99
CA THR A 310 -11.78 11.53 -3.76
C THR A 310 -12.55 10.36 -4.41
N ASP A 311 -11.96 9.59 -5.32
CA ASP A 311 -12.64 8.41 -5.89
C ASP A 311 -12.74 7.23 -4.89
N ILE A 312 -12.03 7.30 -3.76
CA ILE A 312 -12.27 6.44 -2.58
C ILE A 312 -13.55 6.87 -1.82
N TYR A 313 -14.08 8.05 -2.13
CA TYR A 313 -15.25 8.66 -1.48
C TYR A 313 -16.50 8.69 -2.38
N GLN A 314 -16.52 8.00 -3.52
CA GLN A 314 -17.81 7.78 -4.20
C GLN A 314 -18.59 6.73 -3.39
N PRO A 315 -19.83 7.02 -2.94
CA PRO A 315 -20.69 5.97 -2.42
C PRO A 315 -20.79 4.89 -3.50
N MET A 316 -20.58 3.63 -3.11
CA MET A 316 -20.85 2.52 -4.04
C MET A 316 -22.25 2.75 -4.62
N PRO A 317 -22.45 2.64 -5.94
CA PRO A 317 -23.79 2.68 -6.50
C PRO A 317 -24.61 1.64 -5.76
N GLU A 318 -25.74 2.06 -5.16
CA GLU A 318 -26.64 1.17 -4.45
C GLU A 318 -26.88 -0.07 -5.32
N THR A 319 -26.24 -1.17 -4.95
CA THR A 319 -26.40 -2.43 -5.68
C THR A 319 -27.85 -2.82 -5.50
N GLY A 320 -28.55 -2.85 -6.64
CA GLY A 320 -30.00 -2.89 -6.70
C GLY A 320 -30.60 -3.89 -5.71
N MET A 321 -31.61 -3.40 -4.98
CA MET A 321 -32.56 -4.20 -4.22
C MET A 321 -32.82 -5.54 -4.93
N ILE A 322 -32.50 -6.63 -4.23
CA ILE A 322 -32.96 -7.98 -4.57
C ILE A 322 -34.48 -7.91 -4.71
N ARG A 323 -34.98 -7.90 -5.94
CA ARG A 323 -36.40 -8.13 -6.23
C ARG A 323 -36.71 -9.56 -5.81
N THR A 324 -37.27 -9.73 -4.62
CA THR A 324 -37.96 -10.96 -4.24
C THR A 324 -39.15 -11.14 -5.17
N ASN A 325 -39.03 -12.01 -6.17
CA ASN A 325 -40.16 -12.54 -6.92
C ASN A 325 -41.00 -13.41 -5.97
N ILE A 326 -42.02 -12.80 -5.36
CA ILE A 326 -43.13 -13.53 -4.75
C ILE A 326 -43.95 -14.09 -5.93
N LYS A 327 -43.81 -15.40 -6.17
CA LYS A 327 -44.76 -16.14 -6.99
C LYS A 327 -46.08 -16.22 -6.24
N GLU A 328 -47.07 -15.46 -6.68
CA GLU A 328 -48.46 -15.72 -6.32
C GLU A 328 -48.89 -17.08 -6.89
N ARG A 329 -49.31 -17.98 -6.01
CA ARG A 329 -50.13 -19.14 -6.37
C ARG A 329 -51.58 -18.66 -6.47
N LYS A 330 -52.16 -18.73 -7.66
CA LYS A 330 -53.56 -19.14 -7.87
C LYS A 330 -53.63 -19.99 -9.13
#